data_AF-A0A2Y9TAW6-F1
#
_entry.id   AF-A0A2Y9TAW6-F1
#
_cell.length_a   1.000
_cell.length_b   1.000
_cell.length_c   1.000
_cell.angle_alpha   90.00
_cell.angle_beta   90.00
_cell.angle_gamma   90.00
#
_symmetry.space_group_name_H-M   'P 1'
#
loop_
_entity.id
_entity.type
_entity.pdbx_description
1 polymer ?
#
loop_
_entity_poly.entity_id
_entity_poly.type
_entity_poly.pdbx_seq_one_letter_code
_entity_poly.pdbx_strand_id
1 'polypeptide(L)'
;MAFPRARLWHPHSSPGPGLSSRGGTSVSREHTGRNVPAATSREWQLTDAFSPTRTNIPGNRVAEGQETCPYLPPFPARGSGFHRFAFLLFKQDKSIDFSGDTRPSPCYQLAQRTFHTFDFYKKHQDTMTPAGLAFFQCRWDDSVTHIFHQLLDMREPVFEFVRPPPYHPKQKRFPHRQPLRYLDRYRDSHEPTYGIY
;
A
#
# COMPACT_ATOMS: atom_id res chain seq x y z
N MET A 1 -18.03 -3.72 -2.13
CA MET A 1 -17.02 -3.38 -1.09
C MET A 1 -16.87 -1.86 -1.10
N ALA A 2 -16.80 -1.18 0.06
CA ALA A 2 -16.63 0.28 0.24
C ALA A 2 -15.95 0.49 1.62
N PHE A 3 -15.04 1.44 1.97
CA PHE A 3 -13.96 1.26 3.03
C PHE A 3 -13.86 2.28 4.24
N PRO A 4 -13.70 1.92 5.55
CA PRO A 4 -14.27 2.56 6.81
C PRO A 4 -13.84 3.96 7.35
N ARG A 5 -14.80 4.87 7.73
CA ARG A 5 -14.50 6.19 8.37
C ARG A 5 -14.53 5.96 9.86
N ALA A 6 -13.49 6.44 10.52
CA ALA A 6 -13.40 6.39 11.96
C ALA A 6 -14.09 7.61 12.60
N ARG A 7 -14.90 7.36 13.63
CA ARG A 7 -15.18 8.33 14.70
C ARG A 7 -14.21 8.00 15.85
N LEU A 8 -13.53 9.00 16.41
CA LEU A 8 -12.44 8.79 17.38
C LEU A 8 -12.96 8.41 18.77
N TRP A 9 -12.18 7.57 19.47
CA TRP A 9 -12.10 7.53 20.94
C TRP A 9 -10.66 7.17 21.35
N HIS A 10 -10.16 7.75 22.44
CA HIS A 10 -8.78 7.58 22.92
C HIS A 10 -8.66 6.42 23.93
N PRO A 11 -7.55 5.66 23.95
CA PRO A 11 -7.25 4.70 25.01
C PRO A 11 -6.34 5.28 26.09
N HIS A 12 -6.61 4.93 27.35
CA HIS A 12 -5.65 5.11 28.46
C HIS A 12 -4.57 4.02 28.41
N SER A 13 -3.35 4.38 28.80
CA SER A 13 -2.16 3.53 28.85
C SER A 13 -1.80 3.10 30.28
N SER A 14 -1.18 1.92 30.43
CA SER A 14 -0.25 1.58 31.52
C SER A 14 0.55 0.31 31.17
N PRO A 15 1.88 0.27 31.38
CA PRO A 15 2.74 -0.86 31.00
C PRO A 15 3.15 -1.77 32.17
N GLY A 16 3.68 -2.96 31.86
CA GLY A 16 4.32 -3.89 32.80
C GLY A 16 5.55 -4.56 32.17
N PRO A 17 6.58 -4.96 32.96
CA PRO A 17 7.97 -5.01 32.47
C PRO A 17 8.45 -6.39 31.99
N GLY A 18 9.54 -6.38 31.21
CA GLY A 18 10.18 -7.57 30.64
C GLY A 18 11.30 -8.18 31.50
N LEU A 19 11.96 -9.21 30.94
CA LEU A 19 13.18 -9.81 31.48
C LEU A 19 14.30 -9.86 30.43
N SER A 20 15.53 -9.83 30.94
CA SER A 20 16.79 -9.92 30.20
C SER A 20 17.53 -11.21 30.59
N SER A 21 18.19 -11.86 29.64
CA SER A 21 19.29 -12.77 29.93
C SER A 21 20.35 -12.74 28.81
N ARG A 22 21.62 -12.74 29.22
CA ARG A 22 22.80 -12.79 28.35
C ARG A 22 23.23 -14.25 28.16
N GLY A 23 24.00 -14.52 27.11
CA GLY A 23 24.81 -15.74 26.98
C GLY A 23 24.79 -16.30 25.57
N GLY A 24 25.91 -16.22 24.87
CA GLY A 24 26.02 -16.75 23.51
C GLY A 24 26.39 -18.23 23.49
N THR A 25 25.79 -18.97 22.56
CA THR A 25 26.29 -20.27 22.09
C THR A 25 26.22 -20.28 20.57
N SER A 26 27.34 -20.57 19.93
CA SER A 26 27.44 -20.75 18.48
C SER A 26 26.63 -21.96 18.02
N VAL A 27 25.70 -21.77 17.07
CA VAL A 27 25.02 -22.87 16.37
C VAL A 27 25.44 -22.85 14.91
N SER A 28 26.39 -23.71 14.57
CA SER A 28 26.68 -24.05 13.17
C SER A 28 25.48 -24.76 12.57
N ARG A 29 24.88 -24.20 11.52
CA ARG A 29 23.90 -24.91 10.68
C ARG A 29 24.36 -24.93 9.24
N GLU A 30 25.26 -25.86 8.97
CA GLU A 30 25.61 -26.28 7.63
C GLU A 30 24.40 -26.98 6.99
N HIS A 31 23.88 -26.47 5.89
CA HIS A 31 22.95 -27.16 5.00
C HIS A 31 23.31 -26.87 3.54
N THR A 32 23.94 -27.88 2.92
CA THR A 32 23.85 -28.25 1.50
C THR A 32 23.84 -27.12 0.47
N GLY A 33 25.00 -26.94 -0.16
CA GLY A 33 25.19 -25.92 -1.19
C GLY A 33 24.29 -26.07 -2.42
N ARG A 34 23.98 -24.92 -3.02
CA ARG A 34 24.08 -24.77 -4.46
C ARG A 34 25.15 -23.74 -4.74
N ASN A 35 26.23 -24.16 -5.40
CA ASN A 35 27.15 -23.21 -6.02
C ASN A 35 26.35 -22.39 -7.04
N VAL A 36 26.06 -21.13 -6.70
CA VAL A 36 25.68 -20.15 -7.71
C VAL A 36 26.98 -19.75 -8.40
N PRO A 37 27.19 -20.07 -9.68
CA PRO A 37 28.42 -19.68 -10.37
C PRO A 37 28.51 -18.16 -10.37
N ALA A 38 29.72 -17.63 -10.15
CA ALA A 38 29.98 -16.19 -10.16
C ALA A 38 29.63 -15.62 -11.54
N ALA A 39 28.45 -15.00 -11.64
CA ALA A 39 27.95 -14.45 -12.88
C ALA A 39 28.69 -13.15 -13.20
N THR A 40 29.53 -13.19 -14.23
CA THR A 40 30.22 -12.04 -14.83
C THR A 40 29.28 -10.86 -15.01
N SER A 41 29.73 -9.67 -14.60
CA SER A 41 29.10 -8.34 -14.67
C SER A 41 27.76 -8.25 -15.42
N ARG A 42 26.66 -8.06 -14.69
CA ARG A 42 25.33 -7.75 -15.24
C ARG A 42 24.61 -6.72 -14.36
N GLU A 43 23.80 -5.90 -15.01
CA GLU A 43 23.09 -4.78 -14.37
C GLU A 43 21.67 -5.17 -13.94
N TRP A 44 21.22 -4.56 -12.83
CA TRP A 44 19.92 -4.84 -12.21
C TRP A 44 19.09 -3.57 -12.01
N GLN A 45 17.78 -3.74 -11.79
CA GLN A 45 16.86 -2.65 -11.45
C GLN A 45 15.87 -3.04 -10.37
N LEU A 46 15.42 -2.05 -9.58
CA LEU A 46 14.30 -2.19 -8.65
C LEU A 46 13.20 -1.19 -9.02
N THR A 47 11.94 -1.62 -9.11
CA THR A 47 10.80 -0.72 -9.39
C THR A 47 9.62 -0.94 -8.42
N ASP A 48 9.15 0.17 -7.84
CA ASP A 48 7.79 0.44 -7.35
C ASP A 48 7.67 1.99 -7.28
N ALA A 49 6.48 2.57 -7.43
CA ALA A 49 6.27 4.04 -7.49
C ALA A 49 6.72 4.79 -6.22
N PHE A 50 6.87 4.05 -5.12
CA PHE A 50 7.19 4.54 -3.78
C PHE A 50 8.54 4.04 -3.26
N SER A 51 9.16 3.05 -3.93
CA SER A 51 10.53 2.61 -3.65
C SER A 51 11.54 3.56 -4.33
N PRO A 52 12.82 3.67 -3.91
CA PRO A 52 13.82 4.26 -4.79
C PRO A 52 13.94 3.41 -6.05
N THR A 53 13.54 3.96 -7.20
CA THR A 53 13.79 3.31 -8.49
C THR A 53 15.24 3.53 -8.85
N ARG A 54 15.99 2.44 -8.93
CA ARG A 54 17.40 2.44 -9.36
C ARG A 54 17.57 1.58 -10.60
N THR A 55 18.33 2.10 -11.55
CA THR A 55 18.59 1.49 -12.86
C THR A 55 20.09 1.32 -13.08
N ASN A 56 20.48 0.42 -13.99
CA ASN A 56 21.87 0.16 -14.36
C ASN A 56 22.75 -0.18 -13.13
N ILE A 57 22.22 -0.95 -12.17
CA ILE A 57 22.92 -1.30 -10.91
C ILE A 57 24.03 -2.34 -11.20
N PRO A 58 25.33 -2.04 -11.02
CA PRO A 58 26.41 -2.98 -11.35
C PRO A 58 26.48 -4.13 -10.34
N GLY A 59 26.01 -5.32 -10.74
CA GLY A 59 25.98 -6.49 -9.85
C GLY A 59 25.19 -6.21 -8.57
N ASN A 60 25.73 -6.60 -7.41
CA ASN A 60 25.02 -6.47 -6.14
C ASN A 60 25.12 -5.06 -5.50
N ARG A 61 25.71 -4.07 -6.20
CA ARG A 61 26.08 -2.76 -5.62
C ARG A 61 24.98 -1.72 -5.84
N VAL A 62 23.86 -1.89 -5.14
CA VAL A 62 22.67 -1.01 -5.24
C VAL A 62 23.00 0.48 -5.11
N ALA A 63 24.00 0.84 -4.29
CA ALA A 63 24.46 2.22 -4.11
C ALA A 63 25.03 2.86 -5.39
N GLU A 64 25.66 2.08 -6.29
CA GLU A 64 26.28 2.55 -7.53
C GLU A 64 25.29 2.68 -8.70
N GLY A 65 24.06 2.17 -8.56
CA GLY A 65 23.02 2.33 -9.58
C GLY A 65 22.47 3.75 -9.67
N GLN A 66 22.05 4.14 -10.88
CA GLN A 66 21.49 5.47 -11.17
C GLN A 66 20.11 5.62 -10.54
N GLU A 67 19.91 6.66 -9.74
CA GLU A 67 18.61 6.95 -9.11
C GLU A 67 17.67 7.63 -10.11
N THR A 68 16.65 6.89 -10.54
CA THR A 68 15.66 7.31 -11.56
C THR A 68 14.44 7.95 -10.93
N CYS A 69 14.12 7.55 -9.68
CA CYS A 69 13.04 8.13 -8.88
C CYS A 69 13.42 8.02 -7.39
N PRO A 70 13.49 9.12 -6.63
CA PRO A 70 13.92 9.09 -5.23
C PRO A 70 12.89 8.41 -4.33
N TYR A 71 13.31 7.81 -3.23
CA TYR A 71 12.41 7.14 -2.27
C TYR A 71 11.29 8.07 -1.78
N LEU A 72 10.08 7.54 -1.61
CA LEU A 72 8.95 8.22 -0.98
C LEU A 72 8.21 7.22 -0.08
N PRO A 73 8.30 7.34 1.26
CA PRO A 73 7.70 6.36 2.17
C PRO A 73 6.20 6.12 1.86
N PRO A 74 5.69 4.89 2.02
CA PRO A 74 4.31 4.56 1.69
C PRO A 74 3.32 5.31 2.59
N PHE A 75 2.31 5.96 2.00
CA PHE A 75 1.29 6.75 2.71
C PHE A 75 -0.15 6.19 2.51
N PRO A 76 -0.44 4.95 2.94
CA PRO A 76 -1.78 4.37 2.83
C PRO A 76 -2.82 5.21 3.59
N ALA A 77 -3.78 5.79 2.87
CA ALA A 77 -4.75 6.73 3.43
C ALA A 77 -5.64 6.10 4.53
N ARG A 78 -6.04 6.89 5.53
CA ARG A 78 -6.81 6.41 6.68
C ARG A 78 -8.18 5.88 6.25
N GLY A 79 -8.52 4.68 6.72
CA GLY A 79 -9.76 3.99 6.35
C GLY A 79 -9.71 3.22 5.03
N SER A 80 -8.67 3.38 4.20
CA SER A 80 -8.56 2.68 2.90
C SER A 80 -8.15 1.20 2.97
N GLY A 81 -7.91 0.67 4.16
CA GLY A 81 -7.56 -0.75 4.39
C GLY A 81 -6.07 -1.05 4.26
N PHE A 82 -5.75 -2.24 3.76
CA PHE A 82 -4.37 -2.69 3.54
C PHE A 82 -3.96 -2.48 2.09
N HIS A 83 -2.80 -1.86 1.90
CA HIS A 83 -2.17 -1.64 0.59
C HIS A 83 -1.04 -2.66 0.39
N ARG A 84 -0.78 -3.03 -0.86
CA ARG A 84 0.32 -3.92 -1.25
C ARG A 84 1.34 -3.14 -2.07
N PHE A 85 2.59 -3.23 -1.65
CA PHE A 85 3.74 -2.63 -2.32
C PHE A 85 4.64 -3.77 -2.79
N ALA A 86 5.17 -3.66 -4.00
CA ALA A 86 5.81 -4.76 -4.70
C ALA A 86 7.11 -4.30 -5.37
N PHE A 87 8.23 -4.74 -4.81
CA PHE A 87 9.54 -4.56 -5.38
C PHE A 87 9.75 -5.57 -6.52
N LEU A 88 9.83 -5.07 -7.75
CA LEU A 88 10.18 -5.86 -8.93
C LEU A 88 11.65 -5.71 -9.25
N LEU A 89 12.38 -6.83 -9.22
CA LEU A 89 13.77 -6.93 -9.64
C LEU A 89 13.82 -7.32 -11.12
N PHE A 90 14.32 -6.42 -11.96
CA PHE A 90 14.61 -6.71 -13.36
C PHE A 90 16.10 -6.93 -13.58
N LYS A 91 16.44 -7.87 -14.46
CA LYS A 91 17.78 -8.13 -14.96
C LYS A 91 17.92 -7.50 -16.33
N GLN A 92 18.99 -6.75 -16.55
CA GLN A 92 19.31 -6.11 -17.82
C GLN A 92 20.36 -6.92 -18.57
N ASP A 93 20.21 -7.07 -19.88
CA ASP A 93 21.24 -7.71 -20.74
C ASP A 93 22.24 -6.69 -21.33
N LYS A 94 21.88 -5.40 -21.31
CA LYS A 94 22.75 -4.27 -21.64
C LYS A 94 22.32 -3.04 -20.84
N SER A 95 23.18 -2.03 -20.76
CA SER A 95 22.80 -0.73 -20.19
C SER A 95 21.71 -0.08 -21.04
N ILE A 96 20.74 0.57 -20.40
CA ILE A 96 19.56 1.17 -21.03
C ILE A 96 19.46 2.64 -20.57
N ASP A 97 19.07 3.52 -21.48
CA ASP A 97 18.76 4.92 -21.14
C ASP A 97 17.34 5.04 -20.56
N PHE A 98 17.23 5.65 -19.38
CA PHE A 98 15.99 5.94 -18.67
C PHE A 98 15.68 7.43 -18.54
N SER A 99 16.35 8.28 -19.34
CA SER A 99 16.15 9.73 -19.39
C SER A 99 14.67 10.12 -19.44
N GLY A 100 13.86 9.44 -20.26
CA GLY A 100 12.43 9.70 -20.41
C GLY A 100 11.52 9.23 -19.26
N ASP A 101 11.97 8.34 -18.38
CA ASP A 101 11.22 7.85 -17.21
C ASP A 101 11.78 8.40 -15.88
N THR A 102 12.87 9.19 -15.94
CA THR A 102 13.52 9.85 -14.80
C THR A 102 12.64 10.95 -14.21
N ARG A 103 12.59 11.01 -12.87
CA ARG A 103 11.82 12.00 -12.09
C ARG A 103 12.76 12.96 -11.37
N PRO A 104 12.34 14.21 -11.09
CA PRO A 104 13.17 15.16 -10.35
C PRO A 104 13.48 14.66 -8.93
N SER A 105 14.55 15.18 -8.33
CA SER A 105 14.88 14.91 -6.92
C SER A 105 14.94 16.20 -6.11
N PRO A 106 14.09 16.37 -5.08
CA PRO A 106 13.01 15.47 -4.66
C PRO A 106 11.78 15.54 -5.59
N CYS A 107 11.02 14.44 -5.67
CA CYS A 107 9.72 14.39 -6.35
C CYS A 107 8.59 14.10 -5.35
N TYR A 108 7.82 15.13 -5.00
CA TYR A 108 6.60 15.02 -4.17
C TYR A 108 5.29 15.19 -4.97
N GLN A 109 5.38 15.49 -6.26
CA GLN A 109 4.20 15.65 -7.11
C GLN A 109 3.60 14.29 -7.47
N LEU A 110 2.42 13.97 -6.91
CA LEU A 110 1.76 12.67 -7.10
C LEU A 110 1.51 12.31 -8.57
N ALA A 111 1.19 13.29 -9.43
CA ALA A 111 1.04 13.06 -10.87
C ALA A 111 2.33 12.58 -11.55
N GLN A 112 3.49 13.00 -11.07
CA GLN A 112 4.81 12.51 -11.52
C GLN A 112 5.22 11.19 -10.83
N ARG A 113 4.51 10.75 -9.78
CA ARG A 113 4.69 9.44 -9.15
C ARG A 113 3.83 8.35 -9.80
N THR A 114 2.78 8.71 -10.53
CA THR A 114 1.97 7.76 -11.30
C THR A 114 2.86 6.97 -12.27
N PHE A 115 2.81 5.66 -12.16
CA PHE A 115 3.65 4.72 -12.90
C PHE A 115 2.83 3.47 -13.29
N HIS A 116 3.00 3.04 -14.54
CA HIS A 116 2.34 1.85 -15.08
C HIS A 116 3.42 0.82 -15.45
N THR A 117 3.67 -0.12 -14.53
CA THR A 117 4.72 -1.14 -14.68
C THR A 117 4.59 -1.95 -15.98
N PHE A 118 3.38 -2.22 -16.43
CA PHE A 118 3.13 -2.93 -17.69
C PHE A 118 3.65 -2.16 -18.91
N ASP A 119 3.34 -0.86 -18.99
CA ASP A 119 3.78 -0.01 -20.10
C ASP A 119 5.29 0.22 -20.05
N PHE A 120 5.86 0.42 -18.85
CA PHE A 120 7.31 0.47 -18.65
C PHE A 120 8.00 -0.81 -19.13
N TYR A 121 7.52 -1.99 -18.70
CA TYR A 121 8.09 -3.26 -19.14
C TYR A 121 7.96 -3.43 -20.67
N LYS A 122 6.80 -3.09 -21.25
CA LYS A 122 6.56 -3.18 -22.69
C LYS A 122 7.52 -2.34 -23.53
N LYS A 123 8.00 -1.19 -23.03
CA LYS A 123 9.04 -0.38 -23.69
C LYS A 123 10.42 -1.07 -23.72
N HIS A 124 10.74 -1.89 -22.73
CA HIS A 124 12.10 -2.38 -22.47
C HIS A 124 12.26 -3.92 -22.51
N GLN A 125 11.19 -4.66 -22.76
CA GLN A 125 11.13 -6.14 -22.74
C GLN A 125 12.23 -6.85 -23.55
N ASP A 126 12.67 -6.26 -24.67
CA ASP A 126 13.71 -6.84 -25.55
C ASP A 126 15.13 -6.76 -24.94
N THR A 127 15.26 -6.08 -23.79
CA THR A 127 16.54 -5.72 -23.17
C THR A 127 16.59 -6.01 -21.67
N MET A 128 15.45 -6.43 -21.11
CA MET A 128 15.19 -6.50 -19.68
C MET A 128 14.21 -7.63 -19.36
N THR A 129 14.59 -8.52 -18.45
CA THR A 129 13.77 -9.68 -18.05
C THR A 129 13.45 -9.61 -16.54
N PRO A 130 12.20 -9.85 -16.09
CA PRO A 130 11.89 -9.93 -14.67
C PRO A 130 12.61 -11.13 -14.02
N ALA A 131 13.34 -10.87 -12.94
CA ALA A 131 14.21 -11.84 -12.28
C ALA A 131 13.86 -12.08 -10.80
N GLY A 132 13.13 -11.17 -10.16
CA GLY A 132 12.69 -11.34 -8.78
C GLY A 132 11.49 -10.48 -8.40
N LEU A 133 10.79 -10.90 -7.36
CA LEU A 133 9.64 -10.23 -6.77
C LEU A 133 9.74 -10.33 -5.25
N ALA A 134 9.61 -9.21 -4.56
CA ALA A 134 9.32 -9.16 -3.13
C ALA A 134 8.14 -8.21 -2.92
N PHE A 135 7.28 -8.46 -1.93
CA PHE A 135 6.17 -7.56 -1.64
C PHE A 135 5.90 -7.52 -0.14
N PHE A 136 5.29 -6.42 0.31
CA PHE A 136 4.81 -6.26 1.68
C PHE A 136 3.41 -5.66 1.69
N GLN A 137 2.76 -5.77 2.84
CA GLN A 137 1.50 -5.10 3.12
C GLN A 137 1.75 -4.01 4.15
N CYS A 138 1.16 -2.84 3.95
CA CYS A 138 1.08 -1.82 4.99
C CYS A 138 -0.36 -1.30 5.12
N ARG A 139 -0.59 -0.63 6.23
CA ARG A 139 -1.84 0.02 6.62
C ARG A 139 -1.48 1.40 7.15
N TRP A 140 -2.47 2.27 7.27
CA TRP A 140 -2.31 3.55 7.93
C TRP A 140 -1.74 3.40 9.36
N ASP A 141 -0.80 4.27 9.68
CA ASP A 141 -0.26 4.55 11.02
C ASP A 141 -0.02 6.06 11.17
N ASP A 142 0.42 6.51 12.36
CA ASP A 142 0.57 7.93 12.66
C ASP A 142 1.71 8.62 11.86
N SER A 143 2.63 7.85 11.25
CA SER A 143 3.69 8.40 10.39
C SER A 143 3.15 8.91 9.05
N VAL A 144 2.05 8.34 8.57
CA VAL A 144 1.39 8.73 7.31
C VAL A 144 0.91 10.19 7.34
N THR A 145 0.42 10.65 8.48
CA THR A 145 -0.02 12.04 8.69
C THR A 145 1.14 13.04 8.48
N HIS A 146 2.36 12.69 8.92
CA HIS A 146 3.56 13.50 8.69
C HIS A 146 3.92 13.56 7.19
N ILE A 147 3.79 12.45 6.45
CA ILE A 147 4.06 12.42 5.00
C ILE A 147 3.12 13.37 4.24
N PHE A 148 1.81 13.31 4.51
CA PHE A 148 0.83 14.17 3.85
C PHE A 148 1.08 15.66 4.13
N HIS A 149 1.37 16.03 5.37
CA HIS A 149 1.52 17.43 5.76
C HIS A 149 2.90 18.03 5.48
N GLN A 150 3.99 17.27 5.60
CA GLN A 150 5.36 17.83 5.46
C GLN A 150 6.02 17.52 4.12
N LEU A 151 5.74 16.36 3.51
CA LEU A 151 6.35 15.99 2.23
C LEU A 151 5.45 16.34 1.05
N LEU A 152 4.14 16.10 1.17
CA LEU A 152 3.18 16.28 0.07
C LEU A 152 2.43 17.63 0.10
N ASP A 153 2.62 18.45 1.15
CA ASP A 153 1.93 19.72 1.42
C ASP A 153 0.41 19.68 1.14
N MET A 154 -0.25 18.64 1.65
CA MET A 154 -1.67 18.40 1.40
C MET A 154 -2.41 17.88 2.63
N ARG A 155 -3.75 17.98 2.59
CA ARG A 155 -4.60 17.44 3.64
C ARG A 155 -4.75 15.93 3.51
N GLU A 156 -4.55 15.22 4.60
CA GLU A 156 -4.77 13.76 4.67
C GLU A 156 -6.25 13.40 4.37
N PRO A 157 -6.49 12.47 3.41
CA PRO A 157 -7.84 11.96 3.11
C PRO A 157 -8.26 10.79 4.01
N VAL A 158 -9.55 10.75 4.39
CA VAL A 158 -10.14 9.72 5.26
C VAL A 158 -11.45 9.16 4.66
N PHE A 159 -11.57 7.84 4.49
CA PHE A 159 -12.59 7.15 3.67
C PHE A 159 -13.69 6.41 4.49
N GLU A 160 -14.92 6.15 3.97
CA GLU A 160 -15.98 5.32 4.66
C GLU A 160 -16.54 4.04 3.96
N PHE A 161 -16.74 2.98 4.78
CA PHE A 161 -17.44 1.72 4.51
C PHE A 161 -18.92 1.97 4.71
N VAL A 162 -19.44 2.83 3.82
CA VAL A 162 -20.87 2.92 3.60
C VAL A 162 -21.26 1.58 2.98
N ARG A 163 -21.75 0.66 3.83
CA ARG A 163 -22.44 -0.54 3.34
C ARG A 163 -23.57 -0.06 2.43
N PRO A 164 -23.83 -0.72 1.28
CA PRO A 164 -25.03 -0.42 0.52
C PRO A 164 -26.24 -0.54 1.45
N PRO A 165 -27.25 0.35 1.32
CA PRO A 165 -28.43 0.30 2.17
C PRO A 165 -29.07 -1.09 2.08
N PRO A 166 -29.58 -1.65 3.19
CA PRO A 166 -30.26 -2.93 3.18
C PRO A 166 -31.37 -2.96 2.12
N TYR A 167 -31.43 -4.02 1.31
CA TYR A 167 -32.53 -4.16 0.36
C TYR A 167 -33.84 -4.39 1.10
N HIS A 168 -34.83 -3.55 0.81
CA HIS A 168 -36.21 -3.73 1.23
C HIS A 168 -37.11 -3.81 0.00
N PRO A 169 -37.98 -4.83 -0.12
CA PRO A 169 -38.94 -4.90 -1.21
C PRO A 169 -39.94 -3.73 -1.12
N LYS A 170 -40.59 -3.36 -2.22
CA LYS A 170 -41.61 -2.28 -2.18
C LYS A 170 -42.65 -2.54 -1.10
N GLN A 171 -42.95 -1.52 -0.30
CA GLN A 171 -43.92 -1.62 0.80
C GLN A 171 -45.31 -2.01 0.26
N LYS A 172 -45.96 -2.98 0.92
CA LYS A 172 -47.32 -3.41 0.59
C LYS A 172 -48.30 -2.73 1.53
N ARG A 173 -49.40 -2.18 1.00
CA ARG A 173 -50.50 -1.61 1.81
C ARG A 173 -51.08 -2.60 2.81
N PHE A 174 -51.18 -3.87 2.43
CA PHE A 174 -51.65 -4.96 3.28
C PHE A 174 -50.57 -6.07 3.35
N PRO A 175 -49.64 -6.01 4.31
CA PRO A 175 -48.52 -6.94 4.41
C PRO A 175 -48.96 -8.26 5.08
N HIS A 176 -49.79 -9.04 4.38
CA HIS A 176 -50.36 -10.29 4.89
C HIS A 176 -49.27 -11.26 5.37
N ARG A 177 -49.47 -11.86 6.55
CA ARG A 177 -48.55 -12.78 7.26
C ARG A 177 -47.15 -12.18 7.55
N GLN A 178 -46.98 -10.86 7.55
CA GLN A 178 -45.77 -10.21 8.07
C GLN A 178 -45.90 -9.88 9.57
N PRO A 179 -44.79 -9.85 10.34
CA PRO A 179 -44.80 -9.42 11.73
C PRO A 179 -44.98 -7.90 11.85
N LEU A 180 -45.40 -7.40 13.02
CA LEU A 180 -45.61 -5.96 13.26
C LEU A 180 -44.38 -5.09 12.95
N ARG A 181 -43.17 -5.60 13.25
CA ARG A 181 -41.86 -4.98 12.90
C ARG A 181 -41.60 -4.84 11.39
N TYR A 182 -42.54 -5.26 10.54
CA TYR A 182 -42.52 -4.92 9.11
C TYR A 182 -42.60 -3.41 8.87
N LEU A 183 -43.38 -2.69 9.68
CA LEU A 183 -43.56 -1.24 9.54
C LEU A 183 -42.27 -0.47 9.85
N ASP A 184 -41.48 -0.92 10.83
CA ASP A 184 -40.19 -0.32 11.17
C ASP A 184 -39.18 -0.34 10.02
N ARG A 185 -39.30 -1.25 9.04
CA ARG A 185 -38.40 -1.31 7.86
C ARG A 185 -38.57 -0.13 6.89
N TYR A 186 -39.65 0.62 7.01
CA TYR A 186 -40.01 1.75 6.15
C TYR A 186 -40.25 3.03 6.98
N ARG A 187 -39.75 3.06 8.23
CA ARG A 187 -39.85 4.20 9.12
C ARG A 187 -38.49 4.87 9.26
N ASP A 188 -38.40 6.12 8.82
CA ASP A 188 -37.14 6.87 8.79
C ASP A 188 -36.69 7.34 10.18
N SER A 189 -37.63 7.67 11.09
CA SER A 189 -37.34 8.20 12.43
C SER A 189 -37.87 7.31 13.56
N HIS A 190 -37.13 7.24 14.66
CA HIS A 190 -37.58 6.51 15.85
C HIS A 190 -38.51 7.31 16.77
N GLU A 191 -38.53 8.63 16.62
CA GLU A 191 -39.33 9.59 17.39
C GLU A 191 -40.84 9.52 17.04
N PRO A 192 -41.73 9.92 17.97
CA PRO A 192 -43.17 10.00 17.70
C PRO A 192 -43.52 11.20 16.82
N THR A 193 -44.43 10.99 15.87
CA THR A 193 -44.90 12.05 14.95
C THR A 193 -46.35 12.43 15.28
N TYR A 194 -46.60 13.71 15.55
CA TYR A 194 -47.94 14.24 15.89
C TYR A 194 -48.68 14.86 14.69
N GLY A 195 -47.97 15.23 13.63
CA GLY A 195 -48.56 15.67 12.37
C GLY A 195 -49.12 17.10 12.45
N ILE A 196 -50.45 17.21 12.58
CA ILE A 196 -51.18 18.49 12.70
C ILE A 196 -51.65 18.81 14.13
N TYR A 197 -51.33 17.93 15.08
CA TYR A 197 -51.64 18.06 16.50
C TYR A 197 -50.45 18.59 17.30
#